data_AF-A0A8T2SWB6-F1
#
_entry.id   AF-A0A8T2SWB6-F1
#
_cell.length_a   1.000
_cell.length_b   1.000
_cell.length_c   1.000
_cell.angle_alpha   90.00
_cell.angle_beta   90.00
_cell.angle_gamma   90.00
#
_symmetry.space_group_name_H-M   'P 1'
#
loop_
_entity.id
_entity.type
_entity.pdbx_description
1 polymer ?
#
loop_
_entity_poly.entity_id
_entity_poly.type
_entity_poly.pdbx_seq_one_letter_code
_entity_poly.pdbx_strand_id
1 'polypeptide(L)'
;MQKRYELLELRPALSRRIDFEQACNELTVILRKAYGHAPKKLQILIFEDVLFAVNRLLELQTNFHLSCVVKLVQAAENVLPRQKKTQVVAKFKHAAVAHRRCNKILQHESECGEGDTDLAKDILLVIFSYLDAQSLAKAACVCRSWNAAALDELLWKNLYDVSFTSIYSYKTNLIHKGQDSQASANESIDWRARFKNTLKSYPTWFYASNRASCLICKRPVWFKSRAKGTPSCPICTGGSLVLKPLLSAQVSKFLLEDSISDSCSSSSESEDEEPGVKSIWATSKMYFDV
;
A
#
# COMPACT_ATOMS: atom_id res chain seq x y z
N MET A 1 1.69 -24.83 1.49
CA MET A 1 1.86 -23.66 2.38
C MET A 1 3.13 -22.85 2.10
N GLN A 2 4.35 -23.40 2.19
CA GLN A 2 5.60 -22.62 2.04
C GLN A 2 5.71 -21.86 0.70
N LYS A 3 5.53 -22.53 -0.45
CA LYS A 3 5.54 -21.87 -1.77
C LYS A 3 4.54 -20.70 -1.85
N ARG A 4 3.35 -20.84 -1.24
CA ARG A 4 2.36 -19.75 -1.19
C ARG A 4 2.81 -18.59 -0.31
N TYR A 5 3.49 -18.87 0.80
CA TYR A 5 4.10 -17.81 1.61
C TYR A 5 5.15 -17.03 0.82
N GLU A 6 5.98 -17.71 0.04
CA GLU A 6 6.97 -17.06 -0.83
C GLU A 6 6.29 -16.19 -1.91
N LEU A 7 5.17 -16.65 -2.49
CA LEU A 7 4.36 -15.87 -3.43
C LEU A 7 3.73 -14.61 -2.81
N LEU A 8 3.58 -14.54 -1.48
CA LEU A 8 3.15 -13.32 -0.83
C LEU A 8 4.22 -12.23 -0.88
N GLU A 9 5.48 -12.56 -1.06
CA GLU A 9 6.58 -11.59 -1.17
C GLU A 9 6.61 -10.60 0.02
N LEU A 10 6.28 -11.08 1.22
CA LEU A 10 6.21 -10.25 2.44
C LEU A 10 7.57 -9.68 2.82
N ARG A 11 8.64 -10.47 2.77
CA ARG A 11 10.00 -9.99 3.05
C ARG A 11 10.40 -8.81 2.15
N PRO A 12 10.32 -8.90 0.80
CA PRO A 12 10.53 -7.73 -0.05
C PRO A 12 9.64 -6.53 0.28
N ALA A 13 8.37 -6.76 0.66
CA ALA A 13 7.45 -5.69 1.02
C ALA A 13 7.82 -5.00 2.34
N LEU A 14 8.24 -5.75 3.36
CA LEU A 14 8.78 -5.24 4.61
C LEU A 14 10.08 -4.43 4.40
N SER A 15 10.80 -4.62 3.30
CA SER A 15 11.95 -3.77 2.98
C SER A 15 11.53 -2.39 2.44
N ARG A 16 10.36 -2.29 1.79
CA ARG A 16 9.88 -1.07 1.13
C ARG A 16 9.06 -0.23 2.10
N ARG A 17 9.48 1.03 2.32
CA ARG A 17 8.77 1.96 3.21
C ARG A 17 7.27 2.10 2.88
N ILE A 18 6.93 2.15 1.59
CA ILE A 18 5.53 2.32 1.12
C ILE A 18 4.62 1.11 1.39
N ASP A 19 5.18 -0.10 1.50
CA ASP A 19 4.42 -1.34 1.69
C ASP A 19 4.55 -1.89 3.12
N PHE A 20 5.44 -1.30 3.93
CA PHE A 20 5.81 -1.80 5.24
C PHE A 20 4.60 -2.00 6.15
N GLU A 21 3.73 -0.99 6.21
CA GLU A 21 2.53 -1.01 7.03
C GLU A 21 1.61 -2.18 6.66
N GLN A 22 1.26 -2.27 5.38
CA GLN A 22 0.42 -3.31 4.83
C GLN A 22 1.04 -4.70 5.06
N ALA A 23 2.36 -4.84 4.87
CA ALA A 23 3.07 -6.09 5.11
C ALA A 23 3.09 -6.49 6.59
N CYS A 24 3.26 -5.53 7.52
CA CYS A 24 3.13 -5.78 8.96
C CYS A 24 1.71 -6.24 9.32
N ASN A 25 0.68 -5.63 8.74
CA ASN A 25 -0.71 -6.01 8.96
C ASN A 25 -0.99 -7.42 8.42
N GLU A 26 -0.52 -7.76 7.21
CA GLU A 26 -0.62 -9.11 6.63
C GLU A 26 0.10 -10.15 7.49
N LEU A 27 1.33 -9.85 7.93
CA LEU A 27 2.11 -10.75 8.79
C LEU A 27 1.45 -10.95 10.16
N THR A 28 0.81 -9.91 10.71
CA THR A 28 0.01 -9.98 11.95
C THR A 28 -1.15 -10.96 11.78
N VAL A 29 -1.86 -10.90 10.66
CA VAL A 29 -2.98 -11.81 10.36
C VAL A 29 -2.48 -13.25 10.17
N ILE A 30 -1.36 -13.44 9.45
CA ILE A 30 -0.74 -14.76 9.27
C ILE A 30 -0.32 -15.37 10.60
N LEU A 31 0.30 -14.60 11.49
CA LEU A 31 0.64 -15.06 12.83
C LEU A 31 -0.60 -15.57 13.56
N ARG A 32 -1.65 -14.75 13.62
CA ARG A 32 -2.87 -15.09 14.36
C ARG A 32 -3.61 -16.30 13.81
N LYS A 33 -3.65 -16.48 12.49
CA LYS A 33 -4.54 -17.45 11.84
C LYS A 33 -3.84 -18.69 11.29
N ALA A 34 -2.59 -18.57 10.85
CA ALA A 34 -1.92 -19.63 10.10
C ALA A 34 -0.69 -20.23 10.78
N TYR A 35 -0.06 -19.53 11.74
CA TYR A 35 1.21 -19.97 12.34
C TYR A 35 1.13 -21.36 12.99
N GLY A 36 0.07 -21.62 13.77
CA GLY A 36 -0.12 -22.90 14.47
C GLY A 36 -0.26 -24.10 13.53
N HIS A 37 -0.84 -23.89 12.34
CA HIS A 37 -1.05 -24.89 11.31
C HIS A 37 0.16 -25.02 10.35
N ALA A 38 1.10 -24.07 10.41
CA ALA A 38 2.22 -24.03 9.48
C ALA A 38 3.26 -25.12 9.79
N PRO A 39 3.86 -25.76 8.76
CA PRO A 39 5.00 -26.65 8.93
C PRO A 39 6.18 -25.92 9.61
N LYS A 40 7.05 -26.65 10.31
CA LYS A 40 8.18 -26.07 11.06
C LYS A 40 9.07 -25.14 10.23
N LYS A 41 9.36 -25.52 8.98
CA LYS A 41 10.12 -24.67 8.04
C LYS A 41 9.45 -23.31 7.83
N LEU A 42 8.14 -23.29 7.60
CA LEU A 42 7.38 -22.05 7.42
C LEU A 42 7.25 -21.24 8.73
N GLN A 43 7.11 -21.90 9.88
CA GLN A 43 7.13 -21.22 11.19
C GLN A 43 8.46 -20.51 11.48
N ILE A 44 9.57 -20.99 10.91
CA ILE A 44 10.88 -20.33 11.00
C ILE A 44 10.88 -19.08 10.11
N LEU A 45 10.44 -19.20 8.85
CA LEU A 45 10.37 -18.06 7.93
C LEU A 45 9.47 -16.92 8.45
N ILE A 46 8.26 -17.24 8.91
CA ILE A 46 7.35 -16.24 9.50
C ILE A 46 8.01 -15.55 10.70
N PHE A 47 8.71 -16.32 11.53
CA PHE A 47 9.42 -15.78 12.68
C PHE A 47 10.56 -14.83 12.29
N GLU A 48 11.35 -15.20 11.28
CA GLU A 48 12.40 -14.35 10.74
C GLU A 48 11.85 -13.07 10.12
N ASP A 49 10.67 -13.09 9.50
CA ASP A 49 10.00 -11.91 8.99
C ASP A 49 9.49 -10.98 10.10
N VAL A 50 9.04 -11.54 11.23
CA VAL A 50 8.71 -10.74 12.43
C VAL A 50 9.95 -10.02 12.97
N LEU A 51 11.07 -10.73 13.12
CA LEU A 51 12.31 -10.12 13.59
C LEU A 51 12.84 -9.05 12.61
N PHE A 52 12.70 -9.30 11.31
CA PHE A 52 13.07 -8.32 10.29
C PHE A 52 12.23 -7.05 10.40
N ALA A 53 10.90 -7.16 10.52
CA ALA A 53 10.02 -6.01 10.72
C ALA A 53 10.40 -5.18 11.96
N VAL A 54 10.73 -5.85 13.08
CA VAL A 54 11.20 -5.17 14.31
C VAL A 54 12.51 -4.42 14.10
N ASN A 55 13.48 -5.03 13.41
CA ASN A 55 14.77 -4.39 13.14
C ASN A 55 14.63 -3.17 12.23
N ARG A 56 13.71 -3.21 11.26
CA ARG A 56 13.46 -2.10 10.32
C ARG A 56 12.94 -0.83 10.98
N LEU A 57 12.44 -0.92 12.21
CA LEU A 57 11.91 0.24 12.94
C LEU A 57 12.95 1.37 13.07
N LEU A 58 14.24 1.06 13.21
CA LEU A 58 15.30 2.06 13.34
C LEU A 58 15.51 2.89 12.07
N GLU A 59 15.31 2.27 10.91
CA GLU A 59 15.43 2.93 9.61
C GLU A 59 14.15 3.70 9.25
N LEU A 60 13.02 3.28 9.83
CA LEU A 60 11.71 3.87 9.64
C LEU A 60 11.39 4.81 10.81
N GLN A 61 12.08 5.95 10.86
CA GLN A 61 12.04 6.99 11.90
C GLN A 61 10.70 7.75 12.01
N THR A 62 9.56 7.07 11.90
CA THR A 62 8.22 7.68 12.01
C THR A 62 7.37 6.94 13.03
N ASN A 63 6.57 7.68 13.82
CA ASN A 63 5.67 7.09 14.82
C ASN A 63 4.57 6.19 14.23
N PHE A 64 4.21 6.39 12.96
CA PHE A 64 3.24 5.56 12.26
C PHE A 64 3.68 4.10 12.13
N HIS A 65 4.91 3.87 11.64
CA HIS A 65 5.48 2.52 11.52
C HIS A 65 5.63 1.85 12.90
N LEU A 66 5.93 2.61 13.96
CA LEU A 66 5.98 2.09 15.33
C LEU A 66 4.65 1.45 15.76
N SER A 67 3.52 2.12 15.50
CA SER A 67 2.19 1.58 15.84
C SER A 67 1.91 0.22 15.16
N CYS A 68 2.35 0.07 13.92
CA CYS A 68 2.15 -1.18 13.17
C CYS A 68 3.04 -2.32 13.70
N VAL A 69 4.29 -2.02 14.05
CA VAL A 69 5.20 -2.99 14.67
C VAL A 69 4.69 -3.40 16.06
N VAL A 70 4.11 -2.48 16.84
CA VAL A 70 3.49 -2.82 18.14
C VAL A 70 2.39 -3.86 17.96
N LYS A 71 1.47 -3.67 16.99
CA LYS A 71 0.40 -4.64 16.71
C LYS A 71 0.95 -6.01 16.31
N LEU A 72 2.01 -6.02 15.51
CA LEU A 72 2.71 -7.24 15.09
C LEU A 72 3.37 -7.97 16.26
N VAL A 73 4.06 -7.23 17.14
CA VAL A 73 4.71 -7.79 18.34
C VAL A 73 3.66 -8.35 19.31
N GLN A 74 2.55 -7.66 19.53
CA GLN A 74 1.44 -8.18 20.35
C GLN A 74 0.88 -9.50 19.79
N ALA A 75 0.72 -9.60 18.47
CA ALA A 75 0.31 -10.85 17.85
C ALA A 75 1.36 -11.95 18.03
N ALA A 76 2.64 -11.62 17.89
CA ALA A 76 3.75 -12.53 18.12
C ALA A 76 3.80 -13.02 19.58
N GLU A 77 3.55 -12.16 20.56
CA GLU A 77 3.52 -12.51 21.98
C GLU A 77 2.42 -13.50 22.36
N ASN A 78 1.31 -13.48 21.63
CA ASN A 78 0.15 -14.34 21.88
C ASN A 78 0.25 -15.70 21.17
N VAL A 79 1.03 -15.79 20.09
CA VAL A 79 1.08 -16.97 19.22
C VAL A 79 2.40 -17.74 19.33
N LEU A 80 3.52 -17.04 19.52
CA LEU A 80 4.84 -17.67 19.44
C LEU A 80 5.17 -18.49 20.70
N PRO A 81 5.92 -19.60 20.54
CA PRO A 81 6.48 -20.34 21.67
C PRO A 81 7.38 -19.46 22.55
N ARG A 82 7.49 -19.80 23.84
CA ARG A 82 8.15 -19.00 24.89
C ARG A 82 9.51 -18.43 24.47
N GLN A 83 10.40 -19.24 23.90
CA GLN A 83 11.74 -18.80 23.49
C GLN A 83 11.69 -17.72 22.40
N LYS A 84 10.89 -17.95 21.35
CA LYS A 84 10.70 -17.03 20.22
C LYS A 84 10.02 -15.73 20.66
N LYS A 85 9.02 -15.84 21.54
CA LYS A 85 8.37 -14.68 22.18
C LYS A 85 9.38 -13.79 22.90
N THR A 86 10.17 -14.37 23.81
CA THR A 86 11.18 -13.61 24.56
C THR A 86 12.16 -12.90 23.63
N GLN A 87 12.59 -13.57 22.55
CA GLN A 87 13.49 -12.97 21.57
C GLN A 87 12.87 -11.76 20.85
N VAL A 88 11.63 -11.88 20.38
CA VAL A 88 10.93 -10.76 19.69
C VAL A 88 10.73 -9.58 20.64
N VAL A 89 10.30 -9.84 21.88
CA VAL A 89 10.06 -8.78 22.88
C VAL A 89 11.36 -8.08 23.27
N ALA A 90 12.45 -8.82 23.48
CA ALA A 90 13.74 -8.24 23.80
C ALA A 90 14.25 -7.34 22.66
N LYS A 91 14.18 -7.84 21.42
CA LYS A 91 14.54 -7.03 20.24
C LYS A 91 13.66 -5.80 20.08
N PHE A 92 12.35 -5.94 20.27
CA PHE A 92 11.43 -4.83 20.15
C PHE A 92 11.68 -3.75 21.19
N LYS A 93 11.92 -4.10 22.45
CA LYS A 93 12.27 -3.14 23.51
C LYS A 93 13.52 -2.34 23.14
N HIS A 94 14.56 -3.02 22.66
CA HIS A 94 15.79 -2.37 22.22
C HIS A 94 15.53 -1.42 21.04
N ALA A 95 14.83 -1.89 20.01
CA ALA A 95 14.49 -1.10 18.83
C ALA A 95 13.60 0.11 19.16
N ALA A 96 12.60 -0.06 20.05
CA ALA A 96 11.69 1.01 20.45
C ALA A 96 12.39 2.10 21.27
N VAL A 97 13.33 1.73 22.16
CA VAL A 97 14.14 2.71 22.89
C VAL A 97 15.02 3.51 21.94
N ALA A 98 15.72 2.83 21.03
CA ALA A 98 16.57 3.50 20.05
C ALA A 98 15.76 4.40 19.10
N HIS A 99 14.60 3.94 18.61
CA HIS A 99 13.67 4.74 17.81
C HIS A 99 13.22 6.02 18.52
N ARG A 100 12.82 5.93 19.79
CA ARG A 100 12.44 7.10 20.61
C ARG A 100 13.59 8.07 20.79
N ARG A 101 14.82 7.58 20.97
CA ARG A 101 16.02 8.43 21.09
C ARG A 101 16.28 9.18 19.79
N CYS A 102 16.22 8.52 18.64
CA CYS A 102 16.37 9.16 17.34
C CYS A 102 15.29 10.23 17.10
N ASN A 103 14.02 9.95 17.41
CA ASN A 103 12.95 10.94 17.25
C ASN A 103 13.16 12.19 18.13
N LYS A 104 13.68 12.04 19.35
CA LYS A 104 14.00 13.21 20.20
C LYS A 104 15.13 14.06 19.63
N ILE A 105 16.15 13.44 19.03
CA ILE A 105 17.25 14.15 18.37
C ILE A 105 16.71 14.95 17.19
N LEU A 106 15.90 14.32 16.33
CA LEU A 106 15.27 14.99 15.18
C LEU A 106 14.36 16.16 15.59
N GLN A 107 13.62 16.01 16.70
CA GLN A 107 12.79 17.08 17.25
C GLN A 107 13.64 18.26 17.74
N HIS A 108 14.71 17.99 18.49
CA HIS A 108 15.62 19.02 18.98
C HIS A 108 16.36 19.74 17.84
N GLU A 109 16.82 19.00 16.81
CA GLU A 109 17.41 19.60 15.60
C GLU A 109 16.43 20.51 14.85
N SER A 110 15.14 20.17 14.86
CA SER A 110 14.08 20.99 14.24
C SER A 110 13.75 22.24 15.06
N GLU A 111 13.85 22.18 16.39
CA GLU A 111 13.56 23.31 17.30
C GLU A 111 14.72 24.31 17.40
N CYS A 112 15.97 23.87 17.22
CA CYS A 112 17.15 24.75 17.24
C CYS A 112 17.49 25.40 15.89
N GLY A 113 16.79 25.02 14.81
CA GLY A 113 16.94 25.63 13.50
C GLY A 113 16.17 26.94 13.39
N GLU A 114 16.78 28.07 13.79
CA GLU A 114 16.29 29.40 13.40
C GLU A 114 16.48 29.58 11.88
N GLY A 115 15.42 29.37 11.11
CA GLY A 115 15.42 29.63 9.67
C GLY A 115 14.09 29.29 9.02
N ASP A 116 13.63 30.17 8.14
CA ASP A 116 12.51 29.94 7.22
C ASP A 116 12.87 28.75 6.31
N THR A 117 12.50 27.54 6.76
CA THR A 117 12.86 26.26 6.12
C THR A 117 11.81 25.81 5.12
N ASP A 118 11.05 26.74 4.53
CA ASP A 118 10.11 26.36 3.49
C ASP A 118 10.89 26.01 2.21
N LEU A 119 10.79 24.74 1.83
CA LEU A 119 11.44 24.24 0.63
C LEU A 119 10.83 24.95 -0.59
N ALA A 120 11.67 25.47 -1.48
CA ALA A 120 11.20 26.16 -2.68
C ALA A 120 10.19 25.28 -3.44
N LYS A 121 9.11 25.90 -3.93
CA LYS A 121 8.00 25.21 -4.61
C LYS A 121 8.48 24.25 -5.69
N ASP A 122 9.48 24.63 -6.48
CA ASP A 122 10.02 23.81 -7.56
C ASP A 122 10.63 22.49 -7.05
N ILE A 123 11.28 22.51 -5.89
CA ILE A 123 11.82 21.30 -5.28
C ILE A 123 10.67 20.44 -4.71
N LEU A 124 9.64 21.06 -4.11
CA LEU A 124 8.43 20.33 -3.71
C LEU A 124 7.77 19.64 -4.91
N LEU A 125 7.68 20.31 -6.07
CA LEU A 125 7.15 19.70 -7.29
C LEU A 125 8.00 18.50 -7.75
N VAL A 126 9.33 18.61 -7.71
CA VAL A 126 10.22 17.47 -8.02
C VAL A 126 9.98 16.32 -7.05
N ILE A 127 9.88 16.56 -5.74
CA ILE A 127 9.60 15.52 -4.75
C ILE A 127 8.21 14.92 -4.97
N PHE A 128 7.20 15.75 -5.19
CA PHE A 128 5.81 15.35 -5.35
C PHE A 128 5.58 14.58 -6.65
N SER A 129 6.41 14.77 -7.68
CA SER A 129 6.38 13.97 -8.91
C SER A 129 6.59 12.47 -8.67
N TYR A 130 7.18 12.08 -7.53
CA TYR A 130 7.36 10.68 -7.14
C TYR A 130 6.22 10.12 -6.29
N LEU A 131 5.26 10.94 -5.86
CA LEU A 131 4.15 10.52 -5.01
C LEU A 131 3.01 9.95 -5.84
N ASP A 132 2.33 8.92 -5.32
CA ASP A 132 1.05 8.48 -5.88
C ASP A 132 -0.09 9.43 -5.47
N ALA A 133 -1.24 9.31 -6.12
CA ALA A 133 -2.38 10.21 -5.87
C ALA A 133 -2.81 10.26 -4.39
N GLN A 134 -2.69 9.14 -3.66
CA GLN A 134 -3.02 9.10 -2.23
C GLN A 134 -1.98 9.83 -1.39
N SER A 135 -0.68 9.62 -1.64
CA SER A 135 0.37 10.31 -0.91
C SER A 135 0.40 11.80 -1.24
N LEU A 136 0.10 12.18 -2.49
CA LEU A 136 -0.04 13.58 -2.89
C LEU A 136 -1.23 14.25 -2.20
N ALA A 137 -2.38 13.55 -2.08
CA ALA A 137 -3.52 14.03 -1.31
C ALA A 137 -3.19 14.23 0.18
N LYS A 138 -2.40 13.32 0.79
CA LYS A 138 -1.92 13.48 2.17
C LYS A 138 -0.94 14.65 2.30
N ALA A 139 -0.03 14.82 1.35
CA ALA A 139 0.92 15.95 1.31
C ALA A 139 0.17 17.29 1.24
N ALA A 140 -0.92 17.36 0.47
CA ALA A 140 -1.76 18.54 0.39
C ALA A 140 -2.40 18.96 1.74
N CYS A 141 -2.45 18.08 2.74
CA CYS A 141 -3.01 18.36 4.06
C CYS A 141 -1.96 18.82 5.09
N VAL A 142 -0.67 18.90 4.73
CA VAL A 142 0.42 19.19 5.69
C VAL A 142 0.47 20.68 6.05
N CYS A 143 0.58 21.55 5.06
CA CYS A 143 0.62 23.01 5.24
C CYS A 143 0.13 23.72 3.96
N ARG A 144 0.00 25.06 4.00
CA ARG A 144 -0.45 25.85 2.84
C ARG A 144 0.49 25.75 1.64
N SER A 145 1.80 25.76 1.86
CA SER A 145 2.82 25.65 0.81
C SER A 145 2.76 24.28 0.11
N TRP A 146 2.70 23.20 0.88
CA TRP A 146 2.53 21.84 0.36
C TRP A 146 1.19 21.65 -0.33
N ASN A 147 0.12 22.27 0.18
CA ASN A 147 -1.17 22.28 -0.49
C ASN A 147 -1.06 22.92 -1.89
N ALA A 148 -0.46 24.10 -2.00
CA ALA A 148 -0.28 24.79 -3.28
C ALA A 148 0.58 23.98 -4.26
N ALA A 149 1.65 23.33 -3.80
CA ALA A 149 2.48 22.46 -4.65
C ALA A 149 1.76 21.16 -5.05
N ALA A 150 1.01 20.53 -4.14
CA ALA A 150 0.29 19.28 -4.41
C ALA A 150 -0.94 19.47 -5.32
N LEU A 151 -1.41 20.71 -5.50
CA LEU A 151 -2.49 21.08 -6.41
C LEU A 151 -2.00 21.46 -7.81
N ASP A 152 -0.71 21.35 -8.09
CA ASP A 152 -0.14 21.70 -9.39
C ASP A 152 -0.70 20.85 -10.55
N GLU A 153 -1.19 21.51 -11.60
CA GLU A 153 -1.84 20.87 -12.74
C GLU A 153 -0.92 19.90 -13.50
N LEU A 154 0.38 20.20 -13.59
CA LEU A 154 1.33 19.35 -14.31
C LEU A 154 1.59 18.04 -13.55
N LEU A 155 1.58 18.08 -12.21
CA LEU A 155 1.64 16.85 -11.40
C LEU A 155 0.44 15.95 -11.66
N TRP A 156 -0.78 16.52 -11.66
CA TRP A 156 -1.99 15.74 -11.89
C TRP A 156 -2.08 15.23 -13.33
N LYS A 157 -1.62 16.00 -14.32
CA LYS A 157 -1.49 15.54 -15.70
C LYS A 157 -0.52 14.36 -15.82
N ASN A 158 0.69 14.48 -15.27
CA ASN A 158 1.69 13.41 -15.32
C ASN A 158 1.18 12.14 -14.60
N LEU A 159 0.52 12.31 -13.46
CA LEU A 159 -0.12 11.20 -12.74
C LEU A 159 -1.22 10.54 -13.56
N TYR A 160 -2.04 11.35 -14.25
CA TYR A 160 -3.07 10.85 -15.15
C TYR A 160 -2.47 10.02 -16.28
N ASP A 161 -1.45 10.54 -16.95
CA ASP A 161 -0.79 9.87 -18.06
C ASP A 161 -0.15 8.55 -17.59
N VAL A 162 0.60 8.56 -16.50
CA VAL A 162 1.20 7.32 -15.97
C VAL A 162 0.15 6.31 -15.53
N SER A 163 -0.95 6.76 -14.91
CA SER A 163 -1.98 5.87 -14.37
C SER A 163 -2.89 5.28 -15.45
N PHE A 164 -3.14 6.02 -16.52
CA PHE A 164 -4.18 5.69 -17.50
C PHE A 164 -3.69 5.53 -18.94
N THR A 165 -2.49 5.99 -19.34
CA THR A 165 -2.02 5.88 -20.74
C THR A 165 -1.80 4.43 -21.18
N SER A 166 -1.31 3.55 -20.31
CA SER A 166 -1.25 2.11 -20.56
C SER A 166 -2.66 1.49 -20.72
N ILE A 167 -3.67 2.11 -20.09
CA ILE A 167 -5.05 1.62 -20.12
C ILE A 167 -5.78 1.96 -21.40
N TYR A 168 -5.60 3.19 -21.87
CA TYR A 168 -6.22 3.63 -23.11
C TYR A 168 -5.70 2.86 -24.33
N SER A 169 -4.44 2.41 -24.33
CA SER A 169 -3.87 1.57 -25.40
C SER A 169 -4.61 0.24 -25.60
N TYR A 170 -5.17 -0.38 -24.55
CA TYR A 170 -5.98 -1.59 -24.70
C TYR A 170 -7.46 -1.30 -24.95
N LYS A 171 -8.00 -0.21 -24.41
CA LYS A 171 -9.40 0.17 -24.62
C LYS A 171 -9.66 0.71 -26.03
N THR A 172 -8.68 1.33 -26.68
CA THR A 172 -8.81 1.75 -28.08
C THR A 172 -8.92 0.57 -29.05
N ASN A 173 -8.45 -0.63 -28.70
CA ASN A 173 -8.69 -1.83 -29.50
C ASN A 173 -10.08 -2.46 -29.29
N LEU A 174 -10.85 -2.01 -28.28
CA LEU A 174 -12.22 -2.45 -28.01
C LEU A 174 -13.28 -1.36 -28.31
N ILE A 175 -12.87 -0.10 -28.48
CA ILE A 175 -13.77 1.07 -28.63
C ILE A 175 -13.52 1.82 -29.96
N HIS A 176 -13.02 1.15 -31.02
CA HIS A 176 -13.13 1.68 -32.40
C HIS A 176 -14.39 1.21 -33.11
N LYS A 177 -15.53 1.23 -32.40
CA LYS A 177 -16.85 1.34 -33.02
C LYS A 177 -17.64 2.42 -32.28
N GLY A 178 -17.58 3.62 -32.84
CA GLY A 178 -18.56 4.68 -32.64
C GLY A 178 -18.32 5.54 -31.41
N GLN A 179 -17.67 6.68 -31.61
CA GLN A 179 -18.36 7.98 -31.65
C GLN A 179 -17.31 9.08 -31.71
N ASP A 180 -17.24 9.72 -32.88
CA ASP A 180 -16.76 11.08 -32.99
C ASP A 180 -17.55 11.97 -32.03
N SER A 181 -16.84 12.69 -31.17
CA SER A 181 -17.38 13.86 -30.51
C SER A 181 -16.26 14.87 -30.37
N GLN A 182 -16.31 15.84 -31.27
CA GLN A 182 -15.55 17.08 -31.25
C GLN A 182 -15.60 17.68 -29.83
N ALA A 183 -14.44 17.85 -29.21
CA ALA A 183 -14.30 18.67 -28.01
C ALA A 183 -13.60 19.98 -28.41
N SER A 184 -14.33 21.07 -28.25
CA SER A 184 -13.92 22.46 -28.42
C SER A 184 -12.62 22.77 -27.66
N ALA A 185 -11.65 23.33 -28.36
CA ALA A 185 -10.43 23.88 -27.79
C ALA A 185 -10.73 25.17 -27.01
N ASN A 186 -10.41 25.18 -25.70
CA ASN A 186 -10.07 26.30 -24.80
C ASN A 186 -10.64 26.26 -23.38
N GLU A 187 -11.19 25.14 -22.90
CA GLU A 187 -11.30 24.96 -21.45
C GLU A 187 -9.96 24.49 -20.89
N SER A 188 -9.39 25.28 -19.97
CA SER A 188 -8.26 24.86 -19.14
C SER A 188 -8.63 23.53 -18.48
N ILE A 189 -7.97 22.45 -18.91
CA ILE A 189 -8.28 21.11 -18.44
C ILE A 189 -7.81 21.00 -16.99
N ASP A 190 -8.75 20.97 -16.04
CA ASP A 190 -8.48 20.61 -14.65
C ASP A 190 -8.13 19.11 -14.60
N TRP A 191 -6.83 18.82 -14.59
CA TRP A 191 -6.32 17.45 -14.62
C TRP A 191 -6.67 16.70 -13.35
N ARG A 192 -6.84 17.40 -12.23
CA ARG A 192 -7.26 16.80 -10.97
C ARG A 192 -8.72 16.37 -11.01
N ALA A 193 -9.62 17.22 -11.50
CA ALA A 193 -11.03 16.87 -11.69
C ALA A 193 -11.17 15.74 -12.73
N ARG A 194 -10.40 15.79 -13.82
CA ARG A 194 -10.36 14.72 -14.82
C ARG A 194 -9.87 13.42 -14.22
N PHE A 195 -8.79 13.43 -13.44
CA PHE A 195 -8.30 12.27 -12.71
C PHE A 195 -9.37 11.70 -11.78
N LYS A 196 -10.04 12.54 -10.98
CA LYS A 196 -11.12 12.13 -10.07
C LYS A 196 -12.33 11.54 -10.81
N ASN A 197 -12.70 12.09 -11.96
CA ASN A 197 -13.83 11.59 -12.73
C ASN A 197 -13.51 10.27 -13.45
N THR A 198 -12.32 10.16 -14.03
CA THR A 198 -11.82 8.90 -14.59
C THR A 198 -11.74 7.83 -13.51
N LEU A 199 -11.26 8.19 -12.32
CA LEU A 199 -11.21 7.31 -11.15
C LEU A 199 -12.58 6.72 -10.77
N LYS A 200 -13.68 7.46 -10.88
CA LYS A 200 -15.05 6.94 -10.59
C LYS A 200 -15.44 5.78 -11.51
N SER A 201 -14.81 5.68 -12.68
CA SER A 201 -15.02 4.57 -13.63
C SER A 201 -14.21 3.32 -13.27
N TYR A 202 -13.39 3.39 -12.23
CA TYR A 202 -12.60 2.27 -11.72
C TYR A 202 -13.10 1.84 -10.33
N PRO A 203 -12.91 0.56 -9.99
CA PRO A 203 -13.17 0.10 -8.63
C PRO A 203 -12.37 0.91 -7.60
N THR A 204 -13.04 1.36 -6.53
CA THR A 204 -12.47 2.19 -5.45
C THR A 204 -11.22 1.58 -4.82
N TRP A 205 -11.19 0.24 -4.76
CA TRP A 205 -10.07 -0.51 -4.22
C TRP A 205 -8.76 -0.34 -5.00
N PHE A 206 -8.85 0.04 -6.29
CA PHE A 206 -7.68 0.21 -7.14
C PHE A 206 -6.70 1.22 -6.54
N TYR A 207 -7.15 2.19 -5.71
CA TYR A 207 -6.27 3.17 -5.04
C TYR A 207 -6.23 3.03 -3.52
N ALA A 208 -7.04 2.15 -2.93
CA ALA A 208 -7.11 1.97 -1.48
C ALA A 208 -6.09 0.95 -0.95
N SER A 209 -5.55 0.08 -1.81
CA SER A 209 -4.62 -0.99 -1.41
C SER A 209 -3.45 -1.09 -2.40
N ASN A 210 -2.23 -1.28 -1.90
CA ASN A 210 -1.06 -1.65 -2.72
C ASN A 210 -1.02 -3.16 -3.03
N ARG A 211 -2.16 -3.84 -2.86
CA ARG A 211 -2.29 -5.28 -2.91
C ARG A 211 -3.47 -5.72 -3.75
N ALA A 212 -3.22 -6.69 -4.62
CA ALA A 212 -4.24 -7.35 -5.41
C ALA A 212 -4.02 -8.86 -5.48
N SER A 213 -5.05 -9.59 -5.92
CA SER A 213 -4.97 -10.99 -6.34
C SER A 213 -5.36 -11.09 -7.81
N CYS A 214 -4.60 -11.87 -8.58
CA CYS A 214 -4.96 -12.18 -9.96
C CYS A 214 -6.22 -13.07 -10.00
N LEU A 215 -7.23 -12.67 -10.76
CA LEU A 215 -8.45 -13.43 -10.96
C LEU A 215 -8.21 -14.77 -11.67
N ILE A 216 -7.17 -14.84 -12.52
CA ILE A 216 -6.81 -16.03 -13.30
C ILE A 216 -5.98 -16.99 -12.43
N CYS A 217 -4.75 -16.62 -12.06
CA CYS A 217 -3.83 -17.52 -11.36
C CYS A 217 -3.91 -17.44 -9.82
N LYS A 218 -4.82 -16.62 -9.28
CA LYS A 218 -5.01 -16.37 -7.83
C LYS A 218 -3.79 -15.81 -7.09
N ARG A 219 -2.68 -15.56 -7.79
CA ARG A 219 -1.43 -15.05 -7.18
C ARG A 219 -1.62 -13.65 -6.59
N PRO A 220 -1.20 -13.43 -5.34
CA PRO A 220 -1.07 -12.11 -4.74
C PRO A 220 -0.01 -11.26 -5.47
N VAL A 221 -0.31 -9.99 -5.70
CA VAL A 221 0.53 -9.04 -6.41
C VAL A 221 0.68 -7.77 -5.57
N TRP A 222 1.93 -7.31 -5.41
CA TRP A 222 2.22 -5.98 -4.87
C TRP A 222 2.23 -4.97 -6.01
N PHE A 223 1.60 -3.83 -5.81
CA PHE A 223 1.72 -2.69 -6.70
C PHE A 223 3.06 -2.01 -6.42
N LYS A 224 4.11 -2.43 -7.13
CA LYS A 224 5.40 -1.74 -7.11
C LYS A 224 5.17 -0.33 -7.65
N SER A 225 5.44 0.70 -6.84
CA SER A 225 5.34 2.14 -7.14
C SER A 225 4.46 2.47 -8.35
N ARG A 226 3.22 2.91 -8.08
CA ARG A 226 2.22 3.30 -9.10
C ARG A 226 2.71 4.39 -10.05
N ALA A 227 3.80 5.08 -9.73
CA ALA A 227 4.50 6.03 -10.59
C ALA A 227 5.14 5.38 -11.84
N LYS A 228 5.15 4.04 -11.99
CA LYS A 228 5.77 3.35 -13.14
C LYS A 228 4.81 2.48 -13.96
N GLY A 229 3.50 2.74 -13.87
CA GLY A 229 2.49 2.18 -14.77
C GLY A 229 1.43 1.32 -14.10
N THR A 230 0.58 0.74 -14.93
CA THR A 230 -0.56 -0.08 -14.51
C THR A 230 -0.10 -1.39 -13.87
N PRO A 231 -0.65 -1.76 -12.70
CA PRO A 231 -0.30 -3.02 -12.11
C PRO A 231 -0.77 -4.19 -12.99
N SER A 232 0.08 -5.18 -13.17
CA SER A 232 -0.19 -6.37 -13.96
C SER A 232 0.25 -7.63 -13.22
N CYS A 233 -0.38 -8.75 -13.55
CA CYS A 233 0.08 -10.05 -13.07
C CYS A 233 1.39 -10.43 -13.79
N PRO A 234 2.44 -10.88 -13.08
CA PRO A 234 3.69 -11.29 -13.72
C PRO A 234 3.55 -12.51 -14.64
N ILE A 235 2.46 -13.28 -14.47
CA ILE A 235 2.23 -14.56 -15.15
C ILE A 235 1.15 -14.41 -16.22
N CYS A 236 0.09 -13.65 -15.94
CA CYS A 236 -1.05 -13.51 -16.83
C CYS A 236 -0.97 -12.20 -17.63
N THR A 237 -1.07 -12.29 -18.95
CA THR A 237 -0.97 -11.16 -19.89
C THR A 237 -2.22 -10.25 -19.94
N GLY A 238 -3.06 -10.25 -18.89
CA GLY A 238 -4.38 -9.59 -18.89
C GLY A 238 -4.45 -8.16 -18.33
N GLY A 239 -3.32 -7.49 -18.09
CA GLY A 239 -3.28 -6.12 -17.57
C GLY A 239 -3.90 -5.96 -16.17
N SER A 240 -4.42 -4.77 -15.86
CA SER A 240 -5.03 -4.43 -14.55
C SER A 240 -6.44 -4.98 -14.36
N LEU A 241 -7.15 -5.32 -15.44
CA LEU A 241 -8.52 -5.81 -15.42
C LEU A 241 -8.66 -7.23 -14.83
N VAL A 242 -7.57 -7.99 -14.82
CA VAL A 242 -7.54 -9.34 -14.21
C VAL A 242 -7.17 -9.32 -12.73
N LEU A 243 -7.12 -8.14 -12.10
CA LEU A 243 -6.75 -8.00 -10.69
C LEU A 243 -8.00 -7.63 -9.87
N LYS A 244 -8.11 -8.19 -8.67
CA LYS A 244 -9.08 -7.79 -7.64
C LYS A 244 -8.35 -7.40 -6.36
N PRO A 245 -8.95 -6.62 -5.45
CA PRO A 245 -8.25 -6.23 -4.24
C PRO A 245 -7.98 -7.46 -3.38
N LEU A 246 -6.82 -7.44 -2.72
CA LEU A 246 -6.50 -8.43 -1.71
C LEU A 246 -6.41 -7.74 -0.35
N LEU A 247 -7.38 -8.00 0.51
CA LEU A 247 -7.42 -7.49 1.87
C LEU A 247 -6.47 -8.30 2.77
N SER A 248 -5.91 -7.69 3.81
CA SER A 248 -4.97 -8.37 4.72
C SER A 248 -5.60 -9.63 5.37
N ALA A 249 -6.91 -9.62 5.61
CA ALA A 249 -7.64 -10.77 6.14
C ALA A 249 -7.62 -11.98 5.19
N GLN A 250 -7.67 -11.74 3.87
CA GLN A 250 -7.72 -12.78 2.83
C GLN A 250 -6.36 -13.45 2.61
N VAL A 251 -5.27 -12.81 3.03
CA VAL A 251 -3.91 -13.37 2.90
C VAL A 251 -3.75 -14.67 3.69
N SER A 252 -4.34 -14.75 4.89
CA SER A 252 -4.35 -16.01 5.65
C SER A 252 -5.14 -17.12 4.96
N LYS A 253 -6.25 -16.80 4.28
CA LYS A 253 -7.03 -17.77 3.51
C LYS A 253 -6.20 -18.33 2.35
N PHE A 254 -5.58 -17.44 1.56
CA PHE A 254 -4.66 -17.85 0.48
C PHE A 254 -3.54 -18.77 0.96
N LEU A 255 -2.99 -18.50 2.16
CA LEU A 255 -1.93 -19.34 2.72
C LEU A 255 -2.45 -20.73 3.12
N LEU A 256 -3.65 -20.78 3.70
CA LEU A 256 -4.28 -21.99 4.27
C LEU A 256 -5.08 -22.84 3.27
N GLU A 257 -5.45 -22.32 2.11
CA GLU A 257 -6.18 -23.09 1.08
C GLU A 257 -5.42 -24.37 0.68
N ASP A 258 -6.03 -25.54 0.81
CA ASP A 258 -5.41 -26.81 0.45
C ASP A 258 -5.49 -27.03 -1.06
N SER A 259 -4.33 -27.25 -1.70
CA SER A 259 -4.13 -27.57 -3.12
C SER A 259 -4.54 -26.52 -4.17
N ILE A 260 -3.66 -26.30 -5.15
CA ILE A 260 -4.06 -25.81 -6.47
C ILE A 260 -4.75 -27.02 -7.08
N SER A 261 -6.08 -27.08 -7.01
CA SER A 261 -6.80 -27.95 -7.93
C SER A 261 -6.69 -27.31 -9.30
N ASP A 262 -5.95 -27.95 -10.20
CA ASP A 262 -6.14 -27.78 -11.63
C ASP A 262 -7.57 -28.22 -11.95
N SER A 263 -8.52 -27.31 -11.79
CA SER A 263 -9.90 -27.48 -12.22
C SER A 263 -10.47 -26.10 -12.49
N CYS A 264 -10.48 -25.74 -13.78
CA CYS A 264 -11.45 -24.77 -14.26
C CYS A 264 -12.84 -25.36 -14.03
N SER A 265 -13.48 -24.98 -12.93
CA SER A 265 -14.91 -25.19 -12.74
C SER A 265 -15.52 -23.90 -12.21
N SER A 266 -16.25 -23.26 -13.10
CA SER A 266 -17.18 -22.16 -12.83
C SER A 266 -18.05 -22.51 -11.63
N SER A 267 -18.10 -21.64 -10.62
CA SER A 267 -19.24 -21.64 -9.68
C SER A 267 -19.41 -20.28 -9.01
N SER A 268 -20.69 -19.98 -8.81
CA SER A 268 -21.34 -18.70 -8.66
C SER A 268 -20.88 -17.81 -7.51
N GLU A 269 -21.10 -16.53 -7.75
CA GLU A 269 -20.83 -15.39 -6.89
C GLU A 269 -21.64 -15.47 -5.58
N SER A 270 -20.92 -15.38 -4.46
CA SER A 270 -21.48 -15.04 -3.16
C SER A 270 -21.18 -13.57 -2.90
N GLU A 271 -22.23 -12.76 -2.86
CA GLU A 271 -22.19 -11.34 -2.51
C GLU A 271 -21.82 -11.20 -1.03
N ASP A 272 -20.53 -10.98 -0.75
CA ASP A 272 -20.08 -10.50 0.55
C ASP A 272 -20.19 -8.96 0.53
N GLU A 273 -21.20 -8.46 1.25
CA GLU A 273 -21.45 -7.04 1.56
C GLU A 273 -20.16 -6.24 1.73
N GLU A 274 -19.94 -5.25 0.85
CA GLU A 274 -18.86 -4.28 0.97
C GLU A 274 -19.00 -3.51 2.30
N PRO A 275 -17.98 -3.52 3.18
CA PRO A 275 -17.96 -2.57 4.28
C PRO A 275 -17.80 -1.16 3.67
N GLY A 276 -18.87 -0.37 3.74
CA GLY A 276 -18.95 0.99 3.20
C GLY A 276 -17.70 1.82 3.46
N VAL A 277 -16.92 2.05 2.40
CA VAL A 277 -15.68 2.82 2.47
C VAL A 277 -15.99 4.29 2.29
N LYS A 278 -15.80 5.04 3.38
CA LYS A 278 -15.76 6.51 3.40
C LYS A 278 -14.84 7.00 2.29
N SER A 279 -15.32 7.97 1.51
CA SER A 279 -14.61 8.69 0.45
C SER A 279 -13.11 8.83 0.76
N ILE A 280 -12.26 8.68 -0.27
CA ILE A 280 -10.81 8.91 -0.23
C ILE A 280 -10.46 10.28 0.43
N TRP A 281 -11.42 11.20 0.45
CA TRP A 281 -11.35 12.55 1.02
C TRP A 281 -12.04 12.73 2.39
N ALA A 282 -12.68 11.70 2.93
CA ALA A 282 -13.51 11.78 4.14
C ALA A 282 -12.82 11.34 5.44
N THR A 283 -11.60 10.80 5.40
CA THR A 283 -10.82 10.56 6.62
C THR A 283 -9.95 11.77 6.97
N SER A 284 -10.58 12.91 7.26
CA SER A 284 -9.88 14.12 7.71
C SER A 284 -10.62 14.90 8.80
N LYS A 285 -11.51 14.27 9.59
CA LYS A 285 -12.27 14.99 10.62
C LYS A 285 -12.24 14.42 12.04
N MET A 286 -11.21 13.64 12.40
CA MET A 286 -11.11 13.08 13.76
C MET A 286 -9.82 13.35 14.52
N TYR A 287 -8.95 14.25 14.06
CA TYR A 287 -7.75 14.62 14.82
C TYR A 287 -7.45 16.10 14.65
N PHE A 288 -8.26 16.96 15.25
CA PHE A 288 -7.87 18.29 15.74
C PHE A 288 -8.94 18.74 16.74
N ASP A 289 -8.80 18.27 17.97
CA ASP A 289 -9.29 18.92 19.19
C ASP A 289 -8.32 18.52 20.30
N VAL A 290 -7.17 19.22 20.32
CA VAL A 290 -6.37 19.57 21.50
C VAL A 290 -5.82 20.97 21.23
#